data_AF-E4NRV9-F1
#
_entry.id   AF-E4NRV9-F1
#
_cell.length_a   1.000
_cell.length_b   1.000
_cell.length_c   1.000
_cell.angle_alpha   90.00
_cell.angle_beta   90.00
_cell.angle_gamma   90.00
#
_symmetry.space_group_name_H-M   'P 1'
#
loop_
_entity.id
_entity.type
_entity.pdbx_description
1 polymer ?
#
loop_
_entity_poly.entity_id
_entity_poly.type
_entity_poly.pdbx_seq_one_letter_code
_entity_poly.pdbx_strand_id
1 'polypeptide(L)'
;MRNRIQYALLVFLGLFIFILVVVSGYLVFQWSNLTLNSRVSVAASLVGVLGTLVLATATVWTALQNQVLVDERVKEAEKPIIREELEEILIPYHEVVRNNIEAVEGSSVIDWGSYSPRKSLAFDGMHTSKSEPVSLLQTDDVHLYTRLERDAPRLWKMIQTHDYLLNEIADLGGQINSLLEPAVKRYLEDHSLLSEFDEGGIRTLNGAIFKQIDQYSDQHEHAEIWSEHQDELCRILDEVAADEYEELQEEIDRYRTHCEELSEELVERRVSLQNEYSIPVEDEEKPVEFV
;
A
#
# COMPACT_ATOMS: atom_id res chain seq x y z
N MET A 1 20.94 10.36 -8.38
CA MET A 1 22.04 10.11 -9.36
C MET A 1 22.68 11.36 -9.95
N ARG A 2 21.92 12.41 -10.30
CA ARG A 2 22.42 13.65 -10.94
C ARG A 2 23.65 14.29 -10.28
N ASN A 3 23.69 14.36 -8.94
CA ASN A 3 24.81 14.95 -8.21
C ASN A 3 26.11 14.12 -8.34
N ARG A 4 26.05 12.78 -8.31
CA ARG A 4 27.24 11.92 -8.46
C ARG A 4 27.87 12.03 -9.85
N ILE A 5 27.03 12.14 -10.89
CA ILE A 5 27.47 12.34 -12.27
C ILE A 5 28.13 13.72 -12.45
N GLN A 6 27.55 14.76 -11.84
CA GLN A 6 28.15 16.10 -11.83
C GLN A 6 29.50 16.16 -11.12
N TYR A 7 29.64 15.48 -9.97
CA TYR A 7 30.93 15.37 -9.27
C TYR A 7 31.98 14.62 -10.10
N ALA A 8 31.61 13.51 -10.75
CA ALA A 8 32.51 12.78 -11.62
C ALA A 8 32.99 13.63 -12.81
N LEU A 9 32.07 14.39 -13.44
CA LEU A 9 32.40 15.34 -14.50
C LEU A 9 33.32 16.47 -14.03
N LEU A 10 33.06 17.06 -12.86
CA LEU A 10 33.90 18.11 -12.29
C LEU A 10 35.31 17.62 -11.94
N VAL A 11 35.42 16.41 -11.38
CA VAL A 11 36.72 15.79 -11.08
C VAL A 11 37.48 15.52 -12.37
N PHE A 12 36.81 14.99 -13.40
CA PHE A 12 37.44 14.72 -14.70
C PHE A 12 37.89 16.02 -15.39
N LEU A 13 37.06 17.06 -15.36
CA LEU A 13 37.38 18.39 -15.90
C LEU A 13 38.54 19.04 -15.13
N GLY A 14 38.55 18.93 -13.80
CA GLY A 14 39.63 19.45 -12.95
C GLY A 14 40.97 18.75 -13.24
N LEU A 15 40.93 17.43 -13.39
CA LEU A 15 42.10 16.62 -13.74
C LEU A 15 42.59 16.93 -15.17
N PHE A 16 41.67 17.21 -16.10
CA PHE A 16 41.99 17.69 -17.45
C PHE A 16 42.71 19.04 -17.44
N ILE A 17 42.16 20.04 -16.74
CA ILE A 17 42.78 21.36 -16.62
C ILE A 17 44.17 21.24 -15.97
N PHE A 18 44.30 20.41 -14.94
CA PHE A 18 45.56 20.16 -14.27
C PHE A 18 46.63 19.59 -15.22
N ILE A 19 46.30 18.54 -15.99
CA ILE A 19 47.22 17.96 -16.98
C ILE A 19 47.60 19.00 -18.04
N LEU A 20 46.64 19.77 -18.55
CA LEU A 20 46.90 20.82 -19.54
C LEU A 20 47.87 21.88 -19.02
N VAL A 21 47.67 22.35 -17.80
CA VAL A 21 48.53 23.35 -17.16
C VAL A 21 49.94 22.79 -16.93
N VAL A 22 50.06 21.55 -16.45
CA VAL A 22 51.37 20.90 -16.22
C VAL A 22 52.11 20.69 -17.54
N VAL A 23 51.45 20.19 -18.57
CA VAL A 23 52.04 19.94 -19.90
C VAL A 23 52.42 21.26 -20.58
N SER A 24 51.54 22.27 -20.58
CA SER A 24 51.86 23.59 -21.13
C SER A 24 53.00 24.27 -20.37
N GLY A 25 53.03 24.19 -19.04
CA GLY A 25 54.12 24.73 -18.22
C GLY A 25 55.46 24.06 -18.54
N TYR A 26 55.47 22.73 -18.66
CA TYR A 26 56.65 21.96 -19.05
C TYR A 26 57.15 22.33 -20.46
N LEU A 27 56.23 22.50 -21.41
CA LEU A 27 56.57 22.87 -22.78
C LEU A 27 57.14 24.28 -22.88
N VAL A 28 56.56 25.26 -22.19
CA VAL A 28 57.08 26.63 -22.14
C VAL A 28 58.48 26.65 -21.54
N PHE A 29 58.72 25.86 -20.49
CA PHE A 29 60.03 25.76 -19.83
C PHE A 29 61.10 25.12 -20.73
N GLN A 30 60.75 24.08 -21.51
CA GLN A 30 61.68 23.39 -22.40
C GLN A 30 61.82 24.06 -23.78
N TRP A 31 60.92 25.00 -24.14
CA TRP A 31 60.83 25.56 -25.49
C TRP A 31 62.14 26.20 -25.97
N SER A 32 62.86 26.88 -25.07
CA SER A 32 64.13 27.54 -25.37
C SER A 32 65.29 26.57 -25.67
N ASN A 33 65.22 25.32 -25.20
CA ASN A 33 66.31 24.33 -25.31
C ASN A 33 66.12 23.31 -26.44
N LEU A 34 65.00 23.35 -27.18
CA LEU A 34 64.67 22.38 -28.22
C LEU A 34 65.13 22.82 -29.62
N THR A 35 65.67 21.87 -30.39
CA THR A 35 65.99 22.03 -31.82
C THR A 35 64.72 22.16 -32.68
N LEU A 36 64.82 22.78 -33.85
CA LEU A 36 63.65 23.09 -34.70
C LEU A 36 62.83 21.83 -35.09
N ASN A 37 63.50 20.70 -35.36
CA ASN A 37 62.85 19.41 -35.65
C ASN A 37 62.14 18.80 -34.44
N SER A 38 62.69 18.95 -33.23
CA SER A 38 62.07 18.42 -32.01
C SER A 38 60.84 19.22 -31.61
N ARG A 39 60.81 20.53 -31.88
CA ARG A 39 59.61 21.38 -31.70
C ARG A 39 58.43 20.92 -32.57
N VAL A 40 58.68 20.55 -33.83
CA VAL A 40 57.63 20.08 -34.76
C VAL A 40 57.08 18.72 -34.33
N SER A 41 57.95 17.79 -33.92
CA SER A 41 57.52 16.47 -33.41
C SER A 41 56.70 16.59 -32.12
N VAL A 42 57.12 17.45 -31.20
CA VAL A 42 56.37 17.72 -29.96
C VAL A 42 55.01 18.35 -30.27
N ALA A 43 54.95 19.35 -31.16
CA ALA A 43 53.69 19.96 -31.57
C ALA A 43 52.73 18.93 -32.23
N ALA A 44 53.24 18.06 -33.11
CA ALA A 44 52.44 17.00 -33.73
C ALA A 44 51.91 15.99 -32.70
N SER A 45 52.75 15.58 -31.75
CA SER A 45 52.33 14.69 -30.66
C SER A 45 51.29 15.33 -29.75
N LEU A 46 51.39 16.64 -29.49
CA LEU A 46 50.43 17.38 -28.69
C LEU A 46 49.06 17.43 -29.36
N VAL A 47 49.04 17.71 -30.66
CA VAL A 47 47.81 17.71 -31.47
C VAL A 47 47.18 16.30 -31.47
N GLY A 48 47.99 15.25 -31.58
CA GLY A 48 47.53 13.87 -31.49
C GLY A 48 46.88 13.56 -30.13
N VAL A 49 47.58 13.86 -29.03
CA VAL A 49 47.08 13.62 -27.66
C VAL A 49 45.82 14.44 -27.37
N LEU A 50 45.81 15.73 -27.75
CA LEU A 50 44.61 16.58 -27.61
C LEU A 50 43.44 16.04 -28.43
N GLY A 51 43.68 15.57 -29.66
CA GLY A 51 42.66 14.96 -30.50
C GLY A 51 42.06 13.70 -29.87
N THR A 52 42.90 12.78 -29.38
CA THR A 52 42.43 11.57 -28.68
C THR A 52 41.66 11.90 -27.41
N LEU A 53 42.07 12.95 -26.70
CA LEU A 53 41.46 13.32 -25.43
C LEU A 53 40.11 14.05 -25.60
N VAL A 54 39.99 14.91 -26.62
CA VAL A 54 38.70 15.48 -27.04
C VAL A 54 37.74 14.36 -27.43
N LEU A 55 38.21 13.37 -28.20
CA LEU A 55 37.41 12.21 -28.59
C LEU A 55 36.95 11.40 -27.36
N ALA A 56 37.83 11.15 -26.40
CA ALA A 56 37.50 10.43 -25.17
C ALA A 56 36.44 11.19 -24.35
N THR A 57 36.59 12.52 -24.21
CA THR A 57 35.63 13.36 -23.48
C THR A 57 34.27 13.37 -24.18
N ALA A 58 34.26 13.50 -25.51
CA ALA A 58 33.04 13.42 -26.30
C ALA A 58 32.36 12.05 -26.17
N THR A 59 33.13 10.96 -26.16
CA THR A 59 32.60 9.59 -26.01
C THR A 59 31.98 9.38 -24.63
N VAL A 60 32.64 9.84 -23.56
CA VAL A 60 32.08 9.78 -22.19
C VAL A 60 30.80 10.62 -22.09
N TRP A 61 30.81 11.82 -22.68
CA TRP A 61 29.62 12.67 -22.73
C TRP A 61 28.45 12.00 -23.46
N THR A 62 28.71 11.42 -24.65
CA THR A 62 27.70 10.69 -25.41
C THR A 62 27.20 9.46 -24.66
N ALA A 63 28.07 8.72 -23.99
CA ALA A 63 27.67 7.56 -23.19
C ALA A 63 26.74 7.97 -22.04
N LEU A 64 27.04 9.08 -21.34
CA LEU A 64 26.19 9.61 -20.28
C LEU A 64 24.84 10.13 -20.81
N GLN A 65 24.84 10.85 -21.93
CA GLN A 65 23.60 11.29 -22.58
C GLN A 65 22.75 10.09 -23.01
N ASN A 66 23.36 9.04 -23.55
CA ASN A 66 22.65 7.83 -23.93
C ASN A 66 22.06 7.11 -22.72
N GLN A 67 22.75 7.06 -21.58
CA GLN A 67 22.20 6.48 -20.35
C GLN A 67 20.96 7.23 -19.88
N VAL A 68 21.01 8.56 -19.82
CA VAL A 68 19.86 9.37 -19.41
C VAL A 68 18.69 9.20 -20.38
N LEU A 69 18.97 9.22 -21.69
CA LEU A 69 17.95 8.97 -22.71
C LEU A 69 17.33 7.58 -22.61
N VAL A 70 18.12 6.55 -22.30
CA VAL A 70 17.61 5.18 -22.12
C VAL A 70 16.75 5.12 -20.86
N ASP A 71 17.19 5.68 -19.74
CA ASP A 71 16.40 5.72 -18.51
C ASP A 71 15.07 6.46 -18.71
N GLU A 72 15.09 7.60 -19.39
CA GLU A 72 13.86 8.35 -19.73
C GLU A 72 12.94 7.55 -20.65
N ARG A 73 13.50 6.88 -21.68
CA ARG A 73 12.73 6.00 -22.59
C ARG A 73 12.11 4.81 -21.88
N VAL A 74 12.84 4.18 -20.96
CA VAL A 74 12.34 3.06 -20.15
C VAL A 74 11.20 3.56 -19.27
N LYS A 75 11.37 4.70 -18.60
CA LYS A 75 10.31 5.31 -17.79
C LYS A 75 9.07 5.66 -18.61
N GLU A 76 9.23 6.22 -19.80
CA GLU A 76 8.12 6.50 -20.71
C GLU A 76 7.39 5.23 -21.15
N ALA A 77 8.12 4.14 -21.39
CA ALA A 77 7.55 2.85 -21.78
C ALA A 77 6.82 2.15 -20.61
N GLU A 78 7.30 2.30 -19.38
CA GLU A 78 6.70 1.73 -18.17
C GLU A 78 5.52 2.56 -17.64
N LYS A 79 5.50 3.88 -17.91
CA LYS A 79 4.45 4.81 -17.45
C LYS A 79 3.00 4.32 -17.63
N PRO A 80 2.56 3.70 -18.75
CA PRO A 80 1.21 3.16 -18.86
C PRO A 80 0.94 2.04 -17.84
N ILE A 81 1.88 1.13 -17.65
CA ILE A 81 1.76 0.01 -16.69
C ILE A 81 1.77 0.55 -15.24
N ILE A 82 2.55 1.60 -14.97
CA ILE A 82 2.50 2.26 -13.66
C ILE A 82 1.11 2.86 -13.42
N ARG A 83 0.54 3.52 -14.43
CA ARG A 83 -0.79 4.12 -14.32
C ARG A 83 -1.84 3.04 -14.04
N GLU A 84 -1.79 1.92 -14.73
CA GLU A 84 -2.65 0.75 -14.48
C GLU A 84 -2.48 0.24 -13.05
N GLU A 85 -1.26 0.06 -12.53
CA GLU A 85 -1.02 -0.33 -11.12
C GLU A 85 -1.63 0.68 -10.13
N LEU A 86 -1.55 1.98 -10.41
CA LEU A 86 -2.13 3.02 -9.57
C LEU A 86 -3.66 2.96 -9.57
N GLU A 87 -4.27 2.91 -10.76
CA GLU A 87 -5.72 3.01 -10.97
C GLU A 87 -6.47 1.73 -10.61
N GLU A 88 -5.87 0.56 -10.86
CA GLU A 88 -6.53 -0.74 -10.68
C GLU A 88 -6.21 -1.39 -9.33
N ILE A 89 -5.06 -1.07 -8.72
CA ILE A 89 -4.63 -1.69 -7.47
C ILE A 89 -4.53 -0.67 -6.34
N LEU A 90 -3.59 0.29 -6.42
CA LEU A 90 -3.24 1.08 -5.23
C LEU A 90 -4.36 2.00 -4.76
N ILE A 91 -5.03 2.73 -5.68
CA ILE A 91 -6.12 3.65 -5.31
C ILE A 91 -7.33 2.88 -4.79
N PRO A 92 -7.87 1.87 -5.49
CA PRO A 92 -9.00 1.08 -5.00
C PRO A 92 -8.72 0.39 -3.66
N TYR A 93 -7.52 -0.18 -3.51
CA TYR A 93 -7.17 -0.90 -2.28
C TYR A 93 -7.02 0.07 -1.10
N HIS A 94 -6.45 1.25 -1.32
CA HIS A 94 -6.40 2.29 -0.30
C HIS A 94 -7.80 2.72 0.15
N GLU A 95 -8.75 2.88 -0.77
CA GLU A 95 -10.14 3.21 -0.43
C GLU A 95 -10.80 2.10 0.40
N VAL A 96 -10.59 0.83 0.06
CA VAL A 96 -11.09 -0.31 0.85
C VAL A 96 -10.50 -0.28 2.27
N VAL A 97 -9.18 -0.14 2.40
CA VAL A 97 -8.52 -0.11 3.70
C VAL A 97 -9.02 1.07 4.55
N ARG A 98 -9.19 2.25 3.95
CA ARG A 98 -9.76 3.42 4.64
C ARG A 98 -11.17 3.16 5.15
N ASN A 99 -12.04 2.59 4.30
CA ASN A 99 -13.40 2.25 4.68
C ASN A 99 -13.41 1.19 5.80
N ASN A 100 -12.45 0.27 5.81
CA ASN A 100 -12.33 -0.74 6.87
C ASN A 100 -11.88 -0.10 8.20
N ILE A 101 -10.96 0.87 8.18
CA ILE A 101 -10.58 1.65 9.37
C ILE A 101 -11.81 2.37 9.93
N GLU A 102 -12.53 3.13 9.09
CA GLU A 102 -13.73 3.85 9.50
C GLU A 102 -14.81 2.91 10.06
N ALA A 103 -14.97 1.73 9.48
CA ALA A 103 -15.96 0.76 9.93
C ALA A 103 -15.57 0.08 11.25
N VAL A 104 -14.27 -0.13 11.50
CA VAL A 104 -13.74 -0.63 12.79
C VAL A 104 -13.83 0.43 13.88
N GLU A 105 -13.43 1.68 13.59
CA GLU A 105 -13.56 2.81 14.52
C GLU A 105 -15.02 3.12 14.85
N GLY A 106 -15.91 2.95 13.87
CA GLY A 106 -17.36 3.07 14.04
C GLY A 106 -18.01 1.89 14.77
N SER A 107 -17.24 0.85 15.14
CA SER A 107 -17.48 -0.42 15.87
C SER A 107 -18.91 -1.01 15.94
N SER A 108 -19.91 -0.19 16.20
CA SER A 108 -21.35 -0.48 16.14
C SER A 108 -21.86 -0.98 14.77
N VAL A 109 -21.15 -0.73 13.67
CA VAL A 109 -21.65 -0.99 12.32
C VAL A 109 -21.39 -2.44 11.86
N ILE A 110 -20.22 -3.02 12.14
CA ILE A 110 -19.86 -4.34 11.62
C ILE A 110 -20.43 -5.46 12.51
N ASP A 111 -21.33 -6.26 11.96
CA ASP A 111 -21.80 -7.49 12.60
C ASP A 111 -20.84 -8.64 12.32
N TRP A 112 -19.79 -8.77 13.13
CA TRP A 112 -18.78 -9.82 12.97
C TRP A 112 -19.34 -11.24 13.15
N GLY A 113 -20.44 -11.41 13.89
CA GLY A 113 -21.12 -12.70 14.06
C GLY A 113 -21.83 -13.19 12.78
N SER A 114 -22.11 -12.29 11.83
CA SER A 114 -22.67 -12.63 10.53
C SER A 114 -21.75 -12.30 9.34
N TYR A 115 -20.58 -11.75 9.63
CA TYR A 115 -19.63 -11.28 8.65
C TYR A 115 -19.12 -12.45 7.80
N SER A 116 -19.19 -12.26 6.48
CA SER A 116 -18.59 -13.17 5.52
C SER A 116 -17.50 -12.39 4.77
N PRO A 117 -16.23 -12.78 4.90
CA PRO A 117 -15.11 -12.15 4.21
C PRO A 117 -15.38 -11.89 2.72
N ARG A 118 -16.07 -12.84 2.06
CA ARG A 118 -16.44 -12.81 0.64
C ARG A 118 -17.46 -11.73 0.22
N LYS A 119 -18.04 -10.97 1.15
CA LYS A 119 -19.18 -10.08 0.84
C LYS A 119 -18.98 -8.61 1.17
N SER A 120 -18.02 -8.19 2.00
CA SER A 120 -17.97 -6.76 2.35
C SER A 120 -16.65 -6.13 2.78
N LEU A 121 -15.60 -6.86 3.20
CA LEU A 121 -14.31 -6.20 3.56
C LEU A 121 -13.04 -6.92 3.06
N ALA A 122 -13.13 -8.19 2.62
CA ALA A 122 -11.99 -8.87 2.03
C ALA A 122 -11.85 -8.53 0.55
N PHE A 123 -10.64 -8.63 0.02
CA PHE A 123 -10.34 -8.30 -1.38
C PHE A 123 -10.86 -9.35 -2.39
N ASP A 124 -11.54 -10.41 -1.95
CA ASP A 124 -12.12 -11.44 -2.83
C ASP A 124 -13.34 -10.90 -3.61
N GLY A 125 -13.05 -10.14 -4.67
CA GLY A 125 -14.04 -9.60 -5.60
C GLY A 125 -14.73 -8.34 -5.06
N MET A 126 -14.19 -7.19 -5.47
CA MET A 126 -14.70 -5.84 -5.21
C MET A 126 -16.24 -5.75 -5.29
N HIS A 127 -16.92 -5.72 -4.14
CA HIS A 127 -18.32 -5.33 -4.02
C HIS A 127 -18.41 -3.84 -3.64
N THR A 128 -18.11 -2.96 -4.60
CA THR A 128 -18.68 -1.61 -4.58
C THR A 128 -19.99 -1.65 -5.36
N SER A 129 -20.98 -0.85 -4.96
CA SER A 129 -22.38 -0.92 -5.39
C SER A 129 -22.66 -0.62 -6.88
N LYS A 130 -21.65 -0.70 -7.75
CA LYS A 130 -21.75 -0.49 -9.21
C LYS A 130 -20.99 -1.49 -10.09
N SER A 131 -20.32 -2.49 -9.55
CA SER A 131 -19.59 -3.47 -10.37
C SER A 131 -19.85 -4.89 -9.87
N GLU A 132 -20.26 -5.76 -10.81
CA GLU A 132 -20.37 -7.20 -10.60
C GLU A 132 -19.03 -7.79 -10.09
N PRO A 133 -19.08 -8.88 -9.31
CA PRO A 133 -17.89 -9.49 -8.71
C PRO A 133 -16.90 -9.92 -9.80
N VAL A 134 -15.79 -9.20 -9.90
CA VAL A 134 -14.64 -9.65 -10.69
C VAL A 134 -13.86 -10.62 -9.81
N SER A 135 -14.02 -11.92 -10.09
CA SER A 135 -13.24 -12.97 -9.45
C SER A 135 -11.74 -12.70 -9.67
N LEU A 136 -10.96 -12.67 -8.59
CA LEU A 136 -9.50 -12.47 -8.51
C LEU A 136 -8.64 -13.35 -9.45
N LEU A 137 -9.26 -14.27 -10.18
CA LEU A 137 -8.61 -15.27 -11.02
C LEU A 137 -9.11 -15.26 -12.47
N GLN A 138 -9.86 -14.24 -12.91
CA GLN A 138 -10.41 -14.21 -14.28
C GLN A 138 -10.05 -13.01 -15.15
N THR A 139 -9.31 -12.01 -14.68
CA THR A 139 -8.86 -10.90 -15.54
C THR A 139 -7.38 -10.95 -15.84
N ASP A 140 -7.01 -10.38 -16.98
CA ASP A 140 -5.69 -10.33 -17.61
C ASP A 140 -4.59 -9.61 -16.76
N ASP A 141 -4.82 -9.39 -15.46
CA ASP A 141 -4.09 -8.49 -14.56
C ASP A 141 -3.02 -9.21 -13.70
N VAL A 142 -2.81 -10.52 -13.91
CA VAL A 142 -1.76 -11.31 -13.23
C VAL A 142 -0.40 -10.63 -13.28
N HIS A 143 -0.13 -9.89 -14.36
CA HIS A 143 1.11 -9.18 -14.57
C HIS A 143 1.30 -7.98 -13.63
N LEU A 144 0.23 -7.27 -13.23
CA LEU A 144 0.29 -6.17 -12.27
C LEU A 144 0.57 -6.69 -10.86
N TYR A 145 -0.08 -7.78 -10.45
CA TYR A 145 0.16 -8.42 -9.14
C TYR A 145 1.55 -9.04 -9.04
N THR A 146 2.00 -9.75 -10.08
CA THR A 146 3.36 -10.31 -10.13
C THR A 146 4.41 -9.19 -10.04
N ARG A 147 4.10 -8.03 -10.64
CA ARG A 147 4.97 -6.87 -10.57
C ARG A 147 4.95 -6.23 -9.18
N LEU A 148 3.80 -6.10 -8.53
CA LEU A 148 3.69 -5.60 -7.16
C LEU A 148 4.45 -6.51 -6.19
N GLU A 149 4.33 -7.83 -6.32
CA GLU A 149 5.09 -8.82 -5.54
C GLU A 149 6.60 -8.63 -5.72
N ARG A 150 7.06 -8.38 -6.94
CA ARG A 150 8.47 -8.19 -7.26
C ARG A 150 9.01 -6.83 -6.78
N ASP A 151 8.28 -5.75 -7.05
CA ASP A 151 8.74 -4.37 -6.89
C ASP A 151 8.44 -3.83 -5.48
N ALA A 152 7.43 -4.37 -4.79
CA ALA A 152 7.02 -4.00 -3.43
C ALA A 152 6.61 -5.24 -2.59
N PRO A 153 7.53 -6.20 -2.35
CA PRO A 153 7.21 -7.48 -1.68
C PRO A 153 6.66 -7.30 -0.25
N ARG A 154 7.05 -6.23 0.45
CA ARG A 154 6.53 -5.91 1.78
C ARG A 154 5.04 -5.56 1.70
N LEU A 155 4.67 -4.63 0.82
CA LEU A 155 3.29 -4.21 0.61
C LEU A 155 2.42 -5.39 0.18
N TRP A 156 2.92 -6.21 -0.75
CA TRP A 156 2.24 -7.44 -1.16
C TRP A 156 1.95 -8.37 0.02
N LYS A 157 2.93 -8.59 0.89
CA LYS A 157 2.73 -9.40 2.10
C LYS A 157 1.71 -8.77 3.06
N MET A 158 1.68 -7.45 3.17
CA MET A 158 0.71 -6.75 4.02
C MET A 158 -0.72 -6.89 3.48
N ILE A 159 -0.91 -6.84 2.16
CA ILE A 159 -2.18 -7.14 1.48
C ILE A 159 -2.63 -8.57 1.79
N GLN A 160 -1.74 -9.56 1.67
CA GLN A 160 -2.07 -10.95 2.01
C GLN A 160 -2.41 -11.13 3.50
N THR A 161 -1.72 -10.41 4.38
CA THR A 161 -1.96 -10.45 5.82
C THR A 161 -3.30 -9.82 6.18
N HIS A 162 -3.71 -8.77 5.45
CA HIS A 162 -5.00 -8.13 5.64
C HIS A 162 -6.17 -9.10 5.46
N ASP A 163 -6.15 -9.87 4.36
CA ASP A 163 -7.19 -10.88 4.10
C ASP A 163 -7.16 -12.01 5.14
N TYR A 164 -5.97 -12.41 5.60
CA TYR A 164 -5.83 -13.41 6.66
C TYR A 164 -6.49 -12.95 7.97
N LEU A 165 -6.17 -11.74 8.44
CA LEU A 165 -6.73 -11.18 9.68
C LEU A 165 -8.26 -11.04 9.61
N LEU A 166 -8.81 -10.63 8.46
CA LEU A 166 -10.26 -10.58 8.26
C LEU A 166 -10.93 -11.94 8.39
N ASN A 167 -10.31 -13.00 7.87
CA ASN A 167 -10.84 -14.36 8.02
C ASN A 167 -10.75 -14.83 9.48
N GLU A 168 -9.67 -14.50 10.18
CA GLU A 168 -9.49 -14.84 11.60
C GLU A 168 -10.57 -14.18 12.48
N ILE A 169 -10.82 -12.88 12.27
CA ILE A 169 -11.91 -12.15 12.96
C ILE A 169 -13.28 -12.75 12.62
N ALA A 170 -13.53 -13.11 11.36
CA ALA A 170 -14.78 -13.73 10.93
C ALA A 170 -15.00 -15.11 11.60
N ASP A 171 -13.94 -15.91 11.67
CA ASP A 171 -13.97 -17.24 12.28
C ASP A 171 -14.20 -17.15 13.80
N LEU A 172 -13.59 -16.18 14.49
CA LEU A 172 -13.86 -15.88 15.90
C LEU A 172 -15.31 -15.42 16.11
N GLY A 173 -15.82 -14.50 15.28
CA GLY A 173 -17.22 -14.08 15.32
C GLY A 173 -18.20 -15.24 15.12
N GLY A 174 -17.89 -16.16 14.21
CA GLY A 174 -18.65 -17.39 13.99
C GLY A 174 -18.62 -18.35 15.18
N GLN A 175 -17.46 -18.50 15.83
CA GLN A 175 -17.30 -19.30 17.05
C GLN A 175 -18.14 -18.75 18.19
N ILE A 176 -18.05 -17.44 18.46
CA ILE A 176 -18.84 -16.79 19.50
C ILE A 176 -20.33 -16.95 19.21
N ASN A 177 -20.79 -16.73 17.97
CA ASN A 177 -22.19 -16.93 17.63
C ASN A 177 -22.66 -18.39 17.85
N SER A 178 -21.80 -19.38 17.59
CA SER A 178 -22.11 -20.79 17.83
C SER A 178 -22.26 -21.15 19.31
N LEU A 179 -21.59 -20.41 20.20
CA LEU A 179 -21.72 -20.53 21.66
C LEU A 179 -22.93 -19.75 22.19
N LEU A 180 -23.15 -18.56 21.64
CA LEU A 180 -24.19 -17.63 22.05
C LEU A 180 -25.59 -18.13 21.66
N GLU A 181 -25.77 -18.63 20.44
CA GLU A 181 -27.10 -18.99 19.91
C GLU A 181 -27.84 -20.05 20.76
N PRO A 182 -27.21 -21.16 21.20
CA PRO A 182 -27.88 -22.11 22.10
C PRO A 182 -28.21 -21.53 23.47
N ALA A 183 -27.36 -20.65 24.00
CA ALA A 183 -27.54 -20.05 25.33
C ALA A 183 -28.67 -19.02 25.32
N VAL A 184 -28.72 -18.16 24.30
CA VAL A 184 -29.80 -17.18 24.08
C VAL A 184 -31.13 -17.90 23.85
N LYS A 185 -31.16 -18.96 23.02
CA LYS A 185 -32.37 -19.77 22.83
C LYS A 185 -32.90 -20.31 24.16
N ARG A 186 -32.03 -20.87 25.01
CA ARG A 186 -32.42 -21.36 26.34
C ARG A 186 -32.98 -20.25 27.22
N TYR A 187 -32.32 -19.08 27.24
CA TYR A 187 -32.82 -17.93 27.99
C TYR A 187 -34.23 -17.51 27.54
N LEU A 188 -34.44 -17.40 26.23
CA LEU A 188 -35.74 -17.05 25.65
C LEU A 188 -36.80 -18.11 25.95
N GLU A 189 -36.46 -19.40 25.95
CA GLU A 189 -37.36 -20.49 26.36
C GLU A 189 -37.76 -20.38 27.83
N ASP A 190 -36.80 -20.19 28.73
CA ASP A 190 -37.02 -20.10 30.18
C ASP A 190 -37.92 -18.91 30.57
N HIS A 191 -37.88 -17.83 29.77
CA HIS A 191 -38.71 -16.64 29.96
C HIS A 191 -39.99 -16.64 29.12
N SER A 192 -40.29 -17.72 28.38
CA SER A 192 -41.45 -17.83 27.48
C SER A 192 -41.49 -16.77 26.37
N LEU A 193 -40.33 -16.29 25.94
CA LEU A 193 -40.15 -15.29 24.89
C LEU A 193 -39.79 -15.90 23.53
N LEU A 194 -39.40 -17.18 23.48
CA LEU A 194 -38.93 -17.82 22.24
C LEU A 194 -39.94 -17.71 21.09
N SER A 195 -41.25 -17.72 21.37
CA SER A 195 -42.29 -17.59 20.33
C SER A 195 -42.32 -16.22 19.64
N GLU A 196 -41.72 -15.20 20.24
CA GLU A 196 -41.64 -13.83 19.70
C GLU A 196 -40.49 -13.66 18.70
N PHE A 197 -39.64 -14.68 18.52
CA PHE A 197 -38.48 -14.63 17.63
C PHE A 197 -38.51 -15.76 16.60
N ASP A 198 -38.30 -15.42 15.34
CA ASP A 198 -37.92 -16.38 14.31
C ASP A 198 -36.39 -16.58 14.26
N GLU A 199 -35.89 -17.45 13.39
CA GLU A 199 -34.44 -17.67 13.23
C GLU A 199 -33.67 -16.38 12.88
N GLY A 200 -34.30 -15.47 12.14
CA GLY A 200 -33.70 -14.17 11.78
C GLY A 200 -33.66 -13.19 12.95
N GLY A 201 -34.69 -13.18 13.78
CA GLY A 201 -34.81 -12.39 15.00
C GLY A 201 -33.77 -12.82 16.03
N ILE A 202 -33.58 -14.13 16.24
CA ILE A 202 -32.53 -14.66 17.14
C ILE A 202 -31.14 -14.24 16.64
N ARG A 203 -30.89 -14.30 15.33
CA ARG A 203 -29.61 -13.84 14.76
C ARG A 203 -29.39 -12.34 14.98
N THR A 204 -30.44 -11.54 14.82
CA THR A 204 -30.40 -10.09 15.05
C THR A 204 -30.15 -9.77 16.52
N LEU A 205 -30.76 -10.54 17.43
CA LEU A 205 -30.56 -10.44 18.87
C LEU A 205 -29.13 -10.81 19.26
N ASN A 206 -28.60 -11.90 18.72
CA ASN A 206 -27.21 -12.30 18.92
C ASN A 206 -26.24 -11.19 18.48
N GLY A 207 -26.46 -10.59 17.31
CA GLY A 207 -25.66 -9.46 16.84
C GLY A 207 -25.73 -8.25 17.79
N ALA A 208 -26.89 -7.98 18.39
CA ALA A 208 -27.07 -6.92 19.38
C ALA A 208 -26.36 -7.20 20.71
N ILE A 209 -26.44 -8.43 21.21
CA ILE A 209 -25.71 -8.90 22.40
C ILE A 209 -24.20 -8.77 22.17
N PHE A 210 -23.75 -9.26 21.02
CA PHE A 210 -22.35 -9.26 20.63
C PHE A 210 -21.76 -7.85 20.51
N LYS A 211 -22.56 -6.91 19.97
CA LYS A 211 -22.21 -5.49 19.88
C LYS A 211 -22.46 -4.69 21.17
N GLN A 212 -23.08 -5.32 22.16
CA GLN A 212 -23.54 -4.67 23.39
C GLN A 212 -24.28 -3.35 23.11
N ILE A 213 -25.22 -3.36 22.15
CA ILE A 213 -25.90 -2.13 21.74
C ILE A 213 -26.65 -1.51 22.91
N ASP A 214 -26.56 -0.20 23.10
CA ASP A 214 -27.24 0.44 24.22
C ASP A 214 -28.77 0.36 24.07
N GLN A 215 -29.30 0.66 22.88
CA GLN A 215 -30.74 0.67 22.61
C GLN A 215 -31.04 0.35 21.14
N TYR A 216 -32.14 -0.36 20.90
CA TYR A 216 -32.76 -0.38 19.57
C TYR A 216 -33.51 0.93 19.32
N SER A 217 -33.72 1.27 18.04
CA SER A 217 -34.70 2.31 17.69
C SER A 217 -36.11 1.89 18.12
N ASP A 218 -36.94 2.84 18.53
CA ASP A 218 -38.34 2.61 18.94
C ASP A 218 -39.20 1.89 17.88
N GLN A 219 -38.76 1.85 16.62
CA GLN A 219 -39.44 1.18 15.51
C GLN A 219 -39.01 -0.28 15.31
N HIS A 220 -38.03 -0.78 16.07
CA HIS A 220 -37.53 -2.14 15.95
C HIS A 220 -38.47 -3.13 16.62
N GLU A 221 -38.76 -4.25 15.95
CA GLU A 221 -39.74 -5.26 16.39
C GLU A 221 -39.45 -5.83 17.78
N HIS A 222 -38.17 -5.88 18.16
CA HIS A 222 -37.72 -6.42 19.45
C HIS A 222 -37.25 -5.35 20.45
N ALA A 223 -37.59 -4.07 20.23
CA ALA A 223 -37.12 -2.97 21.08
C ALA A 223 -37.55 -3.09 22.56
N GLU A 224 -38.81 -3.47 22.80
CA GLU A 224 -39.34 -3.65 24.15
C GLU A 224 -38.64 -4.79 24.89
N ILE A 225 -38.47 -5.94 24.22
CA ILE A 225 -37.80 -7.12 24.78
C ILE A 225 -36.32 -6.82 25.08
N TRP A 226 -35.64 -6.11 24.17
CA TRP A 226 -34.27 -5.66 24.41
C TRP A 226 -34.19 -4.76 25.63
N SER A 227 -35.01 -3.71 25.71
CA SER A 227 -34.97 -2.78 26.83
C SER A 227 -35.26 -3.42 28.19
N GLU A 228 -36.03 -4.51 28.24
CA GLU A 228 -36.36 -5.21 29.49
C GLU A 228 -35.29 -6.25 29.88
N HIS A 229 -34.64 -6.88 28.91
CA HIS A 229 -33.76 -8.05 29.14
C HIS A 229 -32.29 -7.84 28.74
N GLN A 230 -31.91 -6.66 28.26
CA GLN A 230 -30.57 -6.37 27.74
C GLN A 230 -29.45 -6.76 28.70
N ASP A 231 -29.55 -6.39 29.99
CA ASP A 231 -28.49 -6.66 30.97
C ASP A 231 -28.25 -8.16 31.14
N GLU A 232 -29.32 -8.96 31.24
CA GLU A 232 -29.24 -10.41 31.32
C GLU A 232 -28.76 -11.05 30.02
N LEU A 233 -29.25 -10.57 28.87
CA LEU A 233 -28.86 -11.09 27.55
C LEU A 233 -27.38 -10.79 27.24
N CYS A 234 -26.89 -9.60 27.60
CA CYS A 234 -25.47 -9.26 27.48
C CYS A 234 -24.60 -10.08 28.45
N ARG A 235 -25.09 -10.38 29.65
CA ARG A 235 -24.36 -11.25 30.59
C ARG A 235 -24.13 -12.67 30.04
N ILE A 236 -25.00 -13.17 29.16
CA ILE A 236 -24.80 -14.47 28.51
C ILE A 236 -23.49 -14.50 27.73
N LEU A 237 -23.12 -13.40 27.06
CA LEU A 237 -21.86 -13.31 26.32
C LEU A 237 -20.66 -13.55 27.26
N ASP A 238 -20.65 -12.86 28.41
CA ASP A 238 -19.61 -13.02 29.43
C ASP A 238 -19.60 -14.42 30.06
N GLU A 239 -20.75 -15.10 30.12
CA GLU A 239 -20.86 -16.44 30.70
C GLU A 239 -20.39 -17.55 29.77
N VAL A 240 -20.60 -17.41 28.46
CA VAL A 240 -20.41 -18.52 27.50
C VAL A 240 -19.28 -18.31 26.52
N ALA A 241 -18.81 -17.08 26.32
CA ALA A 241 -17.83 -16.74 25.29
C ALA A 241 -16.89 -15.59 25.70
N ALA A 242 -16.64 -15.40 27.01
CA ALA A 242 -15.77 -14.32 27.49
C ALA A 242 -14.36 -14.40 26.90
N ASP A 243 -13.75 -15.59 26.92
CA ASP A 243 -12.38 -15.79 26.44
C ASP A 243 -12.30 -15.52 24.92
N GLU A 244 -13.24 -16.05 24.13
CA GLU A 244 -13.30 -15.83 22.68
C GLU A 244 -13.62 -14.37 22.32
N TYR A 245 -14.44 -13.69 23.14
CA TYR A 245 -14.75 -12.28 22.94
C TYR A 245 -13.57 -11.38 23.25
N GLU A 246 -12.77 -11.68 24.29
CA GLU A 246 -11.52 -10.97 24.57
C GLU A 246 -10.52 -11.15 23.41
N GLU A 247 -10.33 -12.37 22.93
CA GLU A 247 -9.47 -12.68 21.76
C GLU A 247 -9.92 -11.92 20.50
N LEU A 248 -11.23 -11.87 20.25
CA LEU A 248 -11.78 -11.09 19.15
C LEU A 248 -11.45 -9.59 19.26
N GLN A 249 -11.58 -9.00 20.45
CA GLN A 249 -11.26 -7.57 20.63
C GLN A 249 -9.77 -7.30 20.37
N GLU A 250 -8.88 -8.18 20.85
CA GLU A 250 -7.45 -8.10 20.59
C GLU A 250 -7.14 -8.18 19.09
N GLU A 251 -7.78 -9.10 18.37
CA GLU A 251 -7.59 -9.25 16.92
C GLU A 251 -8.20 -8.09 16.12
N ILE A 252 -9.31 -7.49 16.57
CA ILE A 252 -9.85 -6.25 15.98
C ILE A 252 -8.87 -5.09 16.14
N ASP A 253 -8.28 -4.91 17.33
CA ASP A 253 -7.29 -3.85 17.58
C ASP A 253 -6.01 -4.07 16.75
N ARG A 254 -5.58 -5.33 16.63
CA ARG A 254 -4.45 -5.73 15.78
C ARG A 254 -4.75 -5.46 14.30
N TYR A 255 -5.96 -5.78 13.85
CA TYR A 255 -6.40 -5.51 12.49
C TYR A 255 -6.48 -4.02 12.18
N ARG A 256 -6.99 -3.20 13.12
CA ARG A 256 -6.96 -1.72 12.98
C ARG A 256 -5.54 -1.23 12.75
N THR A 257 -4.62 -1.62 13.62
CA THR A 257 -3.20 -1.23 13.52
C THR A 257 -2.60 -1.65 12.18
N HIS A 258 -2.88 -2.87 11.73
CA HIS A 258 -2.44 -3.37 10.43
C HIS A 258 -3.03 -2.57 9.25
N CYS A 259 -4.30 -2.18 9.33
CA CYS A 259 -4.95 -1.34 8.31
C CYS A 259 -4.34 0.06 8.23
N GLU A 260 -4.04 0.70 9.36
CA GLU A 260 -3.35 2.00 9.40
C GLU A 260 -1.98 1.90 8.73
N GLU A 261 -1.15 0.93 9.12
CA GLU A 261 0.16 0.70 8.51
C GLU A 261 0.06 0.41 7.01
N LEU A 262 -0.94 -0.37 6.59
CA LEU A 262 -1.18 -0.71 5.19
C LEU A 262 -1.63 0.51 4.38
N SER A 263 -2.48 1.36 4.94
CA SER A 263 -2.89 2.63 4.32
C SER A 263 -1.68 3.53 4.07
N GLU A 264 -0.80 3.70 5.07
CA GLU A 264 0.42 4.49 4.94
C GLU A 264 1.35 3.95 3.84
N GLU A 265 1.59 2.64 3.80
CA GLU A 265 2.44 2.02 2.79
C GLU A 265 1.86 2.10 1.37
N LEU A 266 0.53 2.01 1.22
CA LEU A 266 -0.15 2.22 -0.07
C LEU A 266 0.04 3.67 -0.56
N VAL A 267 -0.12 4.65 0.34
CA VAL A 267 0.08 6.06 0.03
C VAL A 267 1.54 6.34 -0.31
N GLU A 268 2.49 5.83 0.47
CA GLU A 268 3.93 5.99 0.20
C GLU A 268 4.29 5.41 -1.16
N ARG A 269 3.81 4.20 -1.47
CA ARG A 269 4.04 3.54 -2.77
C ARG A 269 3.44 4.36 -3.91
N ARG A 270 2.20 4.84 -3.77
CA ARG A 270 1.53 5.71 -4.76
C ARG A 270 2.35 6.96 -5.03
N VAL A 271 2.73 7.69 -3.97
CA VAL A 271 3.51 8.93 -4.07
C VAL A 271 4.88 8.68 -4.69
N SER A 272 5.55 7.58 -4.32
CA SER A 272 6.83 7.19 -4.91
C SER A 272 6.71 6.97 -6.42
N LEU A 273 5.72 6.20 -6.87
CA LEU A 273 5.49 5.92 -8.28
C LEU A 273 5.10 7.19 -9.06
N GLN A 274 4.21 8.02 -8.51
CA GLN A 274 3.83 9.29 -9.13
C GLN A 274 5.04 10.22 -9.33
N ASN A 275 5.90 10.34 -8.31
CA ASN A 275 7.11 11.13 -8.37
C ASN A 275 8.15 10.55 -9.35
N GLU A 276 8.37 9.24 -9.31
CA GLU A 276 9.38 8.57 -10.13
C GLU A 276 9.07 8.64 -11.64
N TYR A 277 7.79 8.52 -12.00
CA TYR A 277 7.31 8.49 -13.38
C TYR A 277 6.66 9.80 -13.84
N SER A 278 6.67 10.83 -12.99
CA SER A 278 6.05 12.14 -13.25
C SER A 278 4.61 11.98 -13.76
N ILE A 279 3.84 11.15 -13.07
CA ILE A 279 2.42 10.96 -13.31
C ILE A 279 1.70 12.06 -12.50
N PRO A 280 0.84 12.87 -13.14
CA PRO A 280 0.12 13.92 -12.43
C PRO A 280 -0.73 13.31 -11.31
N VAL A 281 -0.75 13.96 -10.16
CA VAL A 281 -1.72 13.68 -9.11
C VAL A 281 -3.07 14.18 -9.64
N GLU A 282 -4.01 13.28 -9.91
CA GLU A 282 -5.41 13.69 -10.05
C GLU A 282 -5.89 14.03 -8.64
N ASP A 283 -5.84 15.32 -8.29
CA ASP A 283 -6.35 15.87 -7.04
C ASP A 283 -7.87 15.63 -6.95
N GLU A 284 -8.30 14.49 -6.42
CA GLU A 284 -9.66 14.33 -5.87
C GLU A 284 -9.68 13.88 -4.39
N GLU A 285 -8.53 13.62 -3.76
CA GLU A 285 -8.50 13.40 -2.31
C GLU A 285 -8.24 14.72 -1.57
N LYS A 286 -9.31 15.30 -1.03
CA LYS A 286 -9.19 16.35 0.00
C LYS A 286 -8.26 15.85 1.11
N PRO A 287 -7.28 16.65 1.56
CA PRO A 287 -6.47 16.28 2.72
C PRO A 287 -7.38 16.16 3.94
N VAL A 288 -7.33 15.01 4.61
CA VAL A 288 -7.98 14.82 5.91
C VAL A 288 -7.06 15.41 6.98
N GLU A 289 -7.52 16.46 7.65
CA GLU A 289 -6.94 16.90 8.91
C GLU A 289 -7.31 15.86 9.97
N PHE A 290 -6.31 15.20 10.56
CA PHE A 290 -6.48 14.47 11.80
C PHE A 290 -6.83 15.48 12.90
N VAL A 291 -8.03 15.37 13.48
CA VAL A 291 -8.48 16.12 14.67
C VAL A 291 -8.55 15.19 15.86
#